data_AF-A0A132SN00-F1
#
_entry.id   AF-A0A132SN00-F1
#
_cell.length_a   1.000
_cell.length_b   1.000
_cell.length_c   1.000
_cell.angle_alpha   90.00
_cell.angle_beta   90.00
_cell.angle_gamma   90.00
#
_symmetry.space_group_name_H-M   'P 1'
#
loop_
_entity.id
_entity.type
_entity.pdbx_description
1 polymer ?
#
loop_
_entity_poly.entity_id
_entity_poly.type
_entity_poly.pdbx_seq_one_letter_code
_entity_poly.pdbx_strand_id
1 'polypeptide(L)'
;MNFSSWAATVVASPAIAAGILLAVPAVAQAAPDDTGSSSSENTAATGSEDTSPRPTQETDDDDRAVRSNDDDSDDEGADKDADVDTEVEVEVEDDGETSPGPHYVPSSVREPDSESLVSVTAIDDDEDEDDEDDDDDPQDPEDDEDPDGDDTDTVELAIDQLAQAREELRAATWGDGNVFAGLAAIVPQMLMGGAQANLERWMENHARLQEEFVNTLDNPFANAIIRMRLENSMYRPIRAQDQMELAEKLMPIIGWFGPRDAVLDINTLVHDARDNGLVYEVLDLTMQYNGRQVRTEPVIYISVNGGERVPVLLDSGSNGLVIDPRYVGYEGIGEPVGPQGSASYGDGNVSSYYHPYSTTIRVGEDIDSDETEVLIIDLESVYDFTEYNGDYVGVLGIGPKAGPGTVNVLAALPGLLGRGLLIDERRRRVILGPNPYAARVTLDGTPNTDVKVQVGDNDMVDVDGWIDSGGILGNIPSRAVGGATSVPVGTLISVYTDDGETLLYSYRTTRANTPDVGEDGAEVEFNTGYLPFSLTSIYFDYGGDGKTVFNYR
;
A
#
# COMPACT_ATOMS: atom_id res chain seq x y z
N MET A 1 -9.67 -12.88 -30.80
CA MET A 1 -9.07 -13.18 -29.49
C MET A 1 -8.26 -14.47 -29.65
N ASN A 2 -6.92 -14.35 -29.64
CA ASN A 2 -5.99 -15.45 -29.83
C ASN A 2 -5.51 -15.94 -28.46
N PHE A 3 -5.91 -17.14 -28.05
CA PHE A 3 -5.31 -17.86 -26.95
C PHE A 3 -4.11 -18.66 -27.50
N SER A 4 -2.90 -18.36 -27.03
CA SER A 4 -1.71 -19.16 -27.33
C SER A 4 -1.51 -20.26 -26.28
N SER A 5 -1.47 -21.48 -26.79
CA SER A 5 -1.23 -22.78 -26.18
C SER A 5 -0.15 -22.87 -25.09
N TRP A 6 -0.48 -23.56 -23.99
CA TRP A 6 0.41 -24.53 -23.34
C TRP A 6 -0.27 -25.90 -23.34
N ALA A 7 0.27 -26.83 -24.12
CA ALA A 7 -0.15 -28.22 -24.16
C ALA A 7 0.85 -29.05 -23.34
N ALA A 8 0.50 -29.39 -22.10
CA ALA A 8 1.23 -30.40 -21.34
C ALA A 8 0.82 -31.79 -21.85
N THR A 9 1.66 -32.40 -22.68
CA THR A 9 1.49 -33.80 -23.12
C THR A 9 1.99 -34.72 -22.01
N VAL A 10 1.06 -35.32 -21.25
CA VAL A 10 1.38 -36.42 -20.33
C VAL A 10 1.46 -37.71 -21.13
N VAL A 11 2.67 -38.16 -21.45
CA VAL A 11 2.91 -39.52 -21.97
C VAL A 11 3.07 -40.47 -20.78
N ALA A 12 2.06 -41.30 -20.56
CA ALA A 12 2.14 -42.44 -19.67
C ALA A 12 2.97 -43.57 -20.30
N SER A 13 3.97 -44.08 -19.58
CA SER A 13 4.43 -45.48 -19.68
C SER A 13 5.20 -45.90 -18.42
N PRO A 14 4.98 -47.12 -17.88
CA PRO A 14 5.55 -47.56 -16.61
C PRO A 14 6.77 -48.49 -16.80
N ALA A 15 7.79 -48.38 -15.93
CA ALA A 15 8.52 -49.54 -15.39
C ALA A 15 9.62 -49.18 -14.35
N ILE A 16 9.38 -49.61 -13.11
CA ILE A 16 10.26 -50.46 -12.27
C ILE A 16 11.60 -49.87 -11.74
N ALA A 17 11.53 -49.52 -10.45
CA ALA A 17 12.38 -49.97 -9.33
C ALA A 17 13.92 -49.83 -9.39
N ALA A 18 14.42 -48.87 -8.60
CA ALA A 18 15.54 -48.92 -7.63
C ALA A 18 15.82 -47.46 -7.25
N GLY A 19 15.50 -46.95 -6.07
CA GLY A 19 16.06 -47.37 -4.80
C GLY A 19 17.17 -46.38 -4.39
N ILE A 20 16.84 -45.55 -3.38
CA ILE A 20 17.67 -45.19 -2.23
C ILE A 20 18.20 -43.73 -2.09
N LEU A 21 17.69 -43.12 -1.00
CA LEU A 21 18.23 -42.16 0.00
C LEU A 21 18.26 -40.65 -0.27
N LEU A 22 17.22 -40.00 0.29
CA LEU A 22 17.29 -38.73 1.03
C LEU A 22 18.29 -38.82 2.20
N ALA A 23 19.13 -37.81 2.38
CA ALA A 23 19.61 -37.37 3.68
C ALA A 23 20.13 -35.93 3.59
N VAL A 24 19.47 -35.02 4.31
CA VAL A 24 20.09 -33.83 4.92
C VAL A 24 20.37 -34.22 6.37
N PRO A 25 21.41 -33.66 7.01
CA PRO A 25 21.08 -32.69 8.06
C PRO A 25 21.98 -31.46 8.05
N ALA A 26 21.41 -30.37 8.56
CA ALA A 26 22.10 -29.15 8.94
C ALA A 26 22.76 -29.29 10.34
N VAL A 27 23.70 -28.38 10.62
CA VAL A 27 23.90 -27.59 11.86
C VAL A 27 25.39 -27.40 12.20
N ALA A 28 25.68 -26.15 12.54
CA ALA A 28 26.95 -25.55 12.89
C ALA A 28 27.61 -26.11 14.18
N GLN A 29 28.92 -25.91 14.29
CA GLN A 29 29.64 -25.87 15.55
C GLN A 29 30.66 -24.73 15.52
N ALA A 30 30.70 -23.96 16.62
CA ALA A 30 31.58 -22.82 16.85
C ALA A 30 32.80 -23.21 17.72
N ALA A 31 33.99 -22.72 17.32
CA ALA A 31 35.19 -22.28 18.05
C ALA A 31 35.91 -23.24 19.07
N PRO A 32 37.16 -22.99 19.54
CA PRO A 32 38.07 -21.82 19.35
C PRO A 32 39.59 -22.11 19.12
N ASP A 33 40.30 -21.01 18.81
CA ASP A 33 41.69 -20.58 19.10
C ASP A 33 43.00 -21.30 18.68
N ASP A 34 43.87 -20.43 18.12
CA ASP A 34 45.34 -20.32 18.19
C ASP A 34 46.28 -21.41 17.62
N THR A 35 46.97 -21.07 16.52
CA THR A 35 48.42 -20.72 16.52
C THR A 35 49.02 -20.73 15.10
N GLY A 36 49.66 -19.62 14.71
CA GLY A 36 51.03 -19.62 14.17
C GLY A 36 51.32 -19.98 12.70
N SER A 37 51.59 -18.93 11.91
CA SER A 37 52.75 -18.77 11.01
C SER A 37 52.73 -19.27 9.54
N SER A 38 52.88 -18.27 8.65
CA SER A 38 53.64 -18.23 7.37
C SER A 38 53.12 -19.09 6.20
N SER A 39 52.98 -18.62 4.96
CA SER A 39 53.85 -17.73 4.18
C SER A 39 53.16 -17.25 2.88
N SER A 40 53.75 -16.20 2.34
CA SER A 40 53.52 -15.36 1.16
C SER A 40 53.37 -16.03 -0.22
N GLU A 41 52.55 -15.38 -1.06
CA GLU A 41 52.75 -14.97 -2.48
C GLU A 41 53.45 -15.91 -3.48
N ASN A 42 52.80 -16.20 -4.62
CA ASN A 42 53.26 -15.68 -5.94
C ASN A 42 52.26 -15.88 -7.10
N THR A 43 51.91 -14.76 -7.72
CA THR A 43 51.87 -14.40 -9.16
C THR A 43 51.62 -15.43 -10.31
N ALA A 44 50.62 -15.07 -11.12
CA ALA A 44 50.65 -14.70 -12.55
C ALA A 44 50.59 -15.73 -13.71
N ALA A 45 49.54 -15.49 -14.53
CA ALA A 45 49.51 -15.25 -15.99
C ALA A 45 49.57 -16.40 -17.01
N THR A 46 48.56 -16.39 -17.91
CA THR A 46 48.57 -16.53 -19.40
C THR A 46 47.10 -16.76 -19.82
N GLY A 47 46.46 -16.14 -20.80
CA GLY A 47 46.88 -15.41 -21.99
C GLY A 47 46.31 -16.12 -23.22
N SER A 48 45.22 -15.60 -23.83
CA SER A 48 44.83 -15.94 -25.22
C SER A 48 43.74 -15.01 -25.75
N GLU A 49 44.11 -14.26 -26.79
CA GLU A 49 43.25 -13.56 -27.75
C GLU A 49 42.57 -14.58 -28.69
N ASP A 50 41.40 -14.25 -29.24
CA ASP A 50 41.21 -13.90 -30.67
C ASP A 50 39.77 -14.20 -31.21
N THR A 51 39.36 -13.35 -32.14
CA THR A 51 38.33 -13.49 -33.20
C THR A 51 36.82 -13.22 -32.94
N SER A 52 36.40 -12.10 -33.52
CA SER A 52 35.06 -11.71 -34.06
C SER A 52 34.56 -12.67 -35.19
N PRO A 53 33.36 -12.56 -35.82
CA PRO A 53 32.54 -11.34 -36.04
C PRO A 53 30.99 -11.46 -36.14
N ARG A 54 30.41 -10.26 -36.24
CA ARG A 54 29.03 -9.84 -36.58
C ARG A 54 28.69 -10.07 -38.07
N PRO A 55 27.40 -10.13 -38.46
CA PRO A 55 27.00 -9.84 -39.84
C PRO A 55 26.03 -8.65 -39.98
N THR A 56 26.11 -8.03 -41.16
CA THR A 56 25.32 -6.91 -41.71
C THR A 56 24.29 -7.37 -42.75
N GLN A 57 23.38 -6.44 -43.09
CA GLN A 57 22.21 -6.47 -44.00
C GLN A 57 22.39 -6.97 -45.45
N GLU A 58 21.28 -7.43 -46.04
CA GLU A 58 20.80 -7.29 -47.45
C GLU A 58 19.25 -7.24 -47.37
N THR A 59 18.50 -6.20 -47.79
CA THR A 59 17.99 -5.80 -49.13
C THR A 59 17.30 -6.90 -49.96
N ASP A 60 16.01 -6.71 -50.27
CA ASP A 60 15.45 -6.80 -51.64
C ASP A 60 13.99 -6.29 -51.73
N ASP A 61 13.70 -5.75 -52.92
CA ASP A 61 12.60 -4.88 -53.35
C ASP A 61 11.33 -5.59 -53.89
N ASP A 62 10.32 -4.74 -54.14
CA ASP A 62 9.27 -4.79 -55.20
C ASP A 62 8.08 -5.77 -55.10
N ASP A 63 6.84 -5.26 -54.98
CA ASP A 63 6.07 -4.72 -56.13
C ASP A 63 4.70 -4.12 -55.69
N ARG A 64 4.45 -2.86 -56.15
CA ARG A 64 3.23 -2.32 -56.85
C ARG A 64 1.84 -2.91 -56.56
N ALA A 65 0.70 -2.18 -56.55
CA ALA A 65 0.37 -0.82 -56.99
C ALA A 65 -1.15 -0.52 -56.80
N VAL A 66 -1.46 0.72 -56.36
CA VAL A 66 -2.36 1.72 -57.01
C VAL A 66 -3.89 1.50 -57.03
N ARG A 67 -4.62 2.42 -56.34
CA ARG A 67 -5.64 3.42 -56.83
C ARG A 67 -6.51 3.83 -55.63
N SER A 68 -6.52 5.04 -55.05
CA SER A 68 -6.55 6.44 -55.53
C SER A 68 -7.96 7.02 -55.79
N ASN A 69 -8.11 8.25 -55.27
CA ASN A 69 -9.06 9.34 -55.56
C ASN A 69 -10.34 9.38 -54.70
N ASP A 70 -10.49 10.35 -53.80
CA ASP A 70 -10.67 11.82 -53.97
C ASP A 70 -12.09 12.15 -54.47
N ASP A 71 -12.83 12.96 -53.71
CA ASP A 71 -13.32 14.25 -54.23
C ASP A 71 -13.87 15.16 -53.12
N ASP A 72 -13.52 16.43 -53.29
CA ASP A 72 -13.89 17.64 -52.57
C ASP A 72 -15.37 18.05 -52.74
N SER A 73 -15.83 18.95 -51.87
CA SER A 73 -16.50 20.19 -52.34
C SER A 73 -16.68 21.22 -51.23
N ASP A 74 -16.21 22.44 -51.54
CA ASP A 74 -16.31 23.74 -50.87
C ASP A 74 -17.75 24.28 -50.70
N ASP A 75 -17.95 25.30 -49.83
CA ASP A 75 -18.47 26.63 -50.21
C ASP A 75 -18.41 27.67 -49.06
N GLU A 76 -18.44 28.96 -49.45
CA GLU A 76 -17.91 30.19 -48.84
C GLU A 76 -18.82 31.03 -47.88
N GLY A 77 -18.20 32.06 -47.28
CA GLY A 77 -18.81 33.39 -46.98
C GLY A 77 -18.22 34.12 -45.74
N ALA A 78 -17.20 34.99 -45.85
CA ALA A 78 -17.22 36.47 -45.91
C ALA A 78 -18.05 37.17 -44.79
N ASP A 79 -17.61 38.17 -44.00
CA ASP A 79 -16.84 39.39 -44.30
C ASP A 79 -16.44 40.15 -42.98
N LYS A 80 -15.25 40.80 -42.95
CA LYS A 80 -14.90 42.20 -42.53
C LYS A 80 -15.30 42.75 -41.12
N ASP A 81 -14.54 43.55 -40.34
CA ASP A 81 -13.52 44.60 -40.56
C ASP A 81 -12.71 44.92 -39.26
N ALA A 82 -11.45 45.40 -39.44
CA ALA A 82 -10.72 46.51 -38.75
C ALA A 82 -10.53 46.54 -37.21
N ASP A 83 -9.46 47.04 -36.58
CA ASP A 83 -8.15 47.61 -36.94
C ASP A 83 -7.39 47.87 -35.60
N VAL A 84 -6.07 48.12 -35.68
CA VAL A 84 -5.19 48.93 -34.78
C VAL A 84 -4.25 48.21 -33.79
N ASP A 85 -3.01 48.08 -34.27
CA ASP A 85 -1.69 48.50 -33.72
C ASP A 85 -1.35 48.26 -32.23
N THR A 86 -0.24 47.56 -31.93
CA THR A 86 1.13 48.12 -31.97
C THR A 86 2.14 47.13 -31.38
N GLU A 87 3.29 47.05 -32.04
CA GLU A 87 4.55 46.36 -31.80
C GLU A 87 5.15 46.55 -30.40
N VAL A 88 5.85 45.52 -29.87
CA VAL A 88 7.26 45.59 -29.44
C VAL A 88 7.89 44.19 -29.56
N GLU A 89 8.87 44.08 -30.45
CA GLU A 89 9.87 43.01 -30.55
C GLU A 89 10.89 43.12 -29.41
N VAL A 90 11.30 41.99 -28.81
CA VAL A 90 12.70 41.73 -28.46
C VAL A 90 12.99 40.24 -28.64
N GLU A 91 13.73 39.91 -29.69
CA GLU A 91 14.49 38.65 -29.83
C GLU A 91 15.72 38.68 -28.93
N VAL A 92 16.02 37.57 -28.25
CA VAL A 92 17.40 37.09 -28.05
C VAL A 92 17.37 35.57 -28.10
N GLU A 93 17.90 35.02 -29.20
CA GLU A 93 18.41 33.65 -29.29
C GLU A 93 19.74 33.56 -28.52
N ASP A 94 19.96 32.49 -27.75
CA ASP A 94 21.26 31.80 -27.76
C ASP A 94 21.13 30.34 -27.31
N ASP A 95 21.87 29.50 -28.01
CA ASP A 95 21.75 28.06 -28.14
C ASP A 95 22.43 27.31 -27.00
N GLY A 96 21.92 26.12 -26.66
CA GLY A 96 22.62 25.22 -25.74
C GLY A 96 21.89 23.91 -25.46
N GLU A 97 21.98 22.96 -26.40
CA GLU A 97 21.65 21.56 -26.16
C GLU A 97 22.54 20.97 -25.04
N THR A 98 21.95 20.62 -23.89
CA THR A 98 22.49 19.56 -23.03
C THR A 98 21.37 18.78 -22.34
N SER A 99 21.28 17.51 -22.69
CA SER A 99 20.45 16.47 -22.05
C SER A 99 20.82 16.30 -20.57
N PRO A 100 19.87 16.28 -19.61
CA PRO A 100 20.19 15.92 -18.23
C PRO A 100 19.99 14.40 -18.02
N GLY A 101 21.12 13.69 -17.96
CA GLY A 101 21.21 12.40 -17.28
C GLY A 101 21.08 12.56 -15.76
N PRO A 102 21.07 11.45 -14.99
CA PRO A 102 20.65 11.45 -13.59
C PRO A 102 21.60 12.28 -12.71
N HIS A 103 21.05 13.31 -12.07
CA HIS A 103 21.83 14.14 -11.14
C HIS A 103 22.03 13.44 -9.79
N TYR A 104 23.29 13.11 -9.57
CA TYR A 104 23.94 12.75 -8.31
C TYR A 104 23.75 13.84 -7.23
N VAL A 105 23.30 13.44 -6.03
CA VAL A 105 23.25 14.30 -4.84
C VAL A 105 24.49 14.03 -3.98
N PRO A 106 25.32 15.03 -3.64
CA PRO A 106 26.48 14.84 -2.78
C PRO A 106 26.10 14.67 -1.31
N SER A 107 26.79 13.74 -0.63
CA SER A 107 26.74 13.51 0.80
C SER A 107 27.68 14.44 1.57
N SER A 108 27.14 15.38 2.35
CA SER A 108 27.76 16.04 3.51
C SER A 108 26.75 17.07 4.04
N VAL A 109 26.37 17.10 5.32
CA VAL A 109 27.21 17.43 6.47
C VAL A 109 26.78 16.63 7.69
N ARG A 110 27.71 15.85 8.25
CA ARG A 110 27.67 15.29 9.60
C ARG A 110 28.98 15.71 10.24
N GLU A 111 28.94 16.56 11.25
CA GLU A 111 30.00 16.63 12.25
C GLU A 111 29.39 16.80 13.65
N PRO A 112 30.09 16.30 14.68
CA PRO A 112 29.48 15.78 15.90
C PRO A 112 29.75 16.69 17.10
N ASP A 113 28.84 16.69 18.08
CA ASP A 113 29.21 17.00 19.45
C ASP A 113 28.56 15.99 20.38
N SER A 114 29.35 14.98 20.73
CA SER A 114 29.14 14.11 21.87
C SER A 114 29.56 14.86 23.13
N GLU A 115 28.67 14.98 24.12
CA GLU A 115 28.96 14.81 25.55
C GLU A 115 27.72 15.11 26.40
N SER A 116 27.05 14.05 26.88
CA SER A 116 26.54 13.98 28.25
C SER A 116 26.08 12.55 28.53
N LEU A 117 26.96 11.78 29.15
CA LEU A 117 26.64 10.53 29.83
C LEU A 117 25.99 10.87 31.17
N VAL A 118 24.73 10.47 31.38
CA VAL A 118 24.19 10.28 32.73
C VAL A 118 23.49 8.92 32.79
N SER A 119 24.16 7.99 33.45
CA SER A 119 23.59 6.76 34.00
C SER A 119 22.63 7.12 35.13
N VAL A 120 21.41 6.57 35.12
CA VAL A 120 20.56 6.53 36.32
C VAL A 120 20.26 5.09 36.68
N THR A 121 20.68 4.78 37.90
CA THR A 121 20.61 3.53 38.64
C THR A 121 19.18 3.29 39.14
N ALA A 122 18.79 2.01 39.19
CA ALA A 122 17.63 1.52 39.92
C ALA A 122 17.64 2.00 41.38
N ILE A 123 16.47 2.39 41.89
CA ILE A 123 16.17 2.53 43.30
C ILE A 123 14.84 1.81 43.54
N ASP A 124 14.91 0.71 44.27
CA ASP A 124 13.83 0.13 45.06
C ASP A 124 13.51 1.09 46.20
N ASP A 125 12.22 1.30 46.50
CA ASP A 125 11.76 1.65 47.85
C ASP A 125 10.35 1.05 48.03
N ASP A 126 10.27 0.12 48.97
CA ASP A 126 9.09 -0.59 49.46
C ASP A 126 8.44 0.18 50.65
N GLU A 127 7.15 -0.11 50.86
CA GLU A 127 6.40 -0.12 52.14
C GLU A 127 5.82 1.21 52.73
N ASP A 128 4.48 1.40 52.60
CA ASP A 128 3.43 1.02 53.60
C ASP A 128 2.21 1.98 53.71
N GLU A 129 1.00 1.38 53.60
CA GLU A 129 -0.24 1.46 54.45
C GLU A 129 -0.76 2.86 54.93
N ASP A 130 -2.04 3.25 54.99
CA ASP A 130 -3.40 2.68 54.90
C ASP A 130 -4.40 3.86 54.73
N ASP A 131 -5.60 3.64 54.15
CA ASP A 131 -6.91 3.85 54.80
C ASP A 131 -8.08 3.82 53.79
N GLU A 132 -9.07 3.02 54.16
CA GLU A 132 -10.33 2.65 53.50
C GLU A 132 -11.35 3.82 53.45
N ASP A 133 -12.23 3.83 52.44
CA ASP A 133 -13.69 3.93 52.67
C ASP A 133 -14.46 3.63 51.36
N ASP A 134 -15.43 2.73 51.50
CA ASP A 134 -16.36 2.17 50.51
C ASP A 134 -17.30 3.21 49.86
N ASP A 135 -17.67 2.98 48.59
CA ASP A 135 -19.05 3.09 48.15
C ASP A 135 -19.29 2.20 46.90
N ASP A 136 -20.18 1.23 47.07
CA ASP A 136 -20.67 0.24 46.11
C ASP A 136 -21.39 0.88 44.90
N ASP A 137 -20.99 0.54 43.67
CA ASP A 137 -21.87 0.55 42.49
C ASP A 137 -21.59 -0.72 41.65
N PRO A 138 -22.61 -1.47 41.20
CA PRO A 138 -22.42 -2.80 40.66
C PRO A 138 -21.85 -2.75 39.25
N GLN A 139 -20.69 -3.39 39.09
CA GLN A 139 -19.96 -3.62 37.85
C GLN A 139 -20.87 -4.19 36.75
N ASP A 140 -21.07 -3.41 35.69
CA ASP A 140 -21.26 -3.93 34.34
C ASP A 140 -19.89 -4.50 33.90
N PRO A 141 -19.80 -5.71 33.33
CA PRO A 141 -18.54 -6.16 32.76
C PRO A 141 -18.31 -5.35 31.48
N GLU A 142 -17.56 -4.25 31.58
CA GLU A 142 -16.91 -3.70 30.41
C GLU A 142 -15.92 -4.75 29.91
N ASP A 143 -16.15 -5.20 28.68
CA ASP A 143 -15.15 -5.86 27.86
C ASP A 143 -13.99 -4.87 27.68
N ASP A 144 -13.04 -4.92 28.61
CA ASP A 144 -11.68 -4.42 28.41
C ASP A 144 -11.03 -5.29 27.32
N GLU A 145 -11.44 -5.09 26.07
CA GLU A 145 -10.66 -5.48 24.91
C GLU A 145 -9.38 -4.64 24.94
N ASP A 146 -8.32 -5.27 25.43
CA ASP A 146 -6.95 -4.87 25.21
C ASP A 146 -6.79 -4.51 23.71
N PRO A 147 -6.49 -3.26 23.31
CA PRO A 147 -6.40 -2.88 21.89
C PRO A 147 -5.17 -3.48 21.19
N ASP A 148 -4.36 -4.25 21.94
CA ASP A 148 -3.23 -5.06 21.49
C ASP A 148 -3.57 -6.58 21.49
N GLY A 149 -4.85 -6.94 21.64
CA GLY A 149 -5.37 -8.32 21.53
C GLY A 149 -5.10 -8.92 20.15
N ASP A 150 -4.70 -10.18 20.15
CA ASP A 150 -4.05 -10.91 19.06
C ASP A 150 -4.90 -11.06 17.77
N ASP A 151 -4.96 -10.02 16.93
CA ASP A 151 -5.59 -10.08 15.59
C ASP A 151 -4.99 -11.19 14.69
N THR A 152 -3.85 -11.79 15.06
CA THR A 152 -3.31 -12.95 14.33
C THR A 152 -4.16 -14.21 14.45
N ASP A 153 -5.21 -14.21 15.28
CA ASP A 153 -6.23 -15.25 15.40
C ASP A 153 -6.77 -15.73 14.04
N THR A 154 -6.99 -14.82 13.08
CA THR A 154 -7.43 -15.20 11.72
C THR A 154 -6.37 -16.00 10.96
N VAL A 155 -5.10 -15.63 11.10
CA VAL A 155 -3.97 -16.34 10.47
C VAL A 155 -3.73 -17.69 11.15
N GLU A 156 -3.88 -17.77 12.48
CA GLU A 156 -3.84 -19.04 13.22
C GLU A 156 -4.96 -19.98 12.76
N LEU A 157 -6.18 -19.46 12.63
CA LEU A 157 -7.31 -20.20 12.10
C LEU A 157 -7.04 -20.74 10.69
N ALA A 158 -6.45 -19.94 9.81
CA ALA A 158 -6.05 -20.38 8.47
C ALA A 158 -4.99 -21.50 8.51
N ILE A 159 -4.02 -21.42 9.42
CA ILE A 159 -3.01 -22.46 9.64
C ILE A 159 -3.66 -23.77 10.09
N ASP A 160 -4.62 -23.70 11.02
CA ASP A 160 -5.36 -24.86 11.51
C ASP A 160 -6.26 -25.47 10.43
N GLN A 161 -6.96 -24.65 9.66
CA GLN A 161 -7.77 -25.08 8.52
C GLN A 161 -6.92 -25.79 7.45
N LEU A 162 -5.72 -25.27 7.15
CA LEU A 162 -4.77 -25.94 6.24
C LEU A 162 -4.27 -27.27 6.81
N ALA A 163 -3.98 -27.34 8.11
CA ALA A 163 -3.57 -28.57 8.75
C ALA A 163 -4.69 -29.63 8.70
N GLN A 164 -5.93 -29.22 8.97
CA GLN A 164 -7.11 -30.07 8.88
C GLN A 164 -7.36 -30.54 7.44
N ALA A 165 -7.38 -29.63 6.47
CA ALA A 165 -7.58 -29.95 5.06
C ALA A 165 -6.56 -30.97 4.55
N ARG A 166 -5.30 -30.85 4.99
CA ARG A 166 -4.24 -31.82 4.65
C ARG A 166 -4.48 -33.18 5.29
N GLU A 167 -4.85 -33.24 6.56
CA GLU A 167 -5.11 -34.53 7.22
C GLU A 167 -6.32 -35.23 6.60
N GLU A 168 -7.41 -34.51 6.36
CA GLU A 168 -8.62 -35.03 5.73
C GLU A 168 -8.36 -35.49 4.29
N LEU A 169 -7.60 -34.71 3.51
CA LEU A 169 -7.23 -35.10 2.16
C LEU A 169 -6.36 -36.36 2.16
N ARG A 170 -5.45 -36.51 3.13
CA ARG A 170 -4.64 -37.72 3.26
C ARG A 170 -5.51 -38.92 3.63
N ALA A 171 -6.45 -38.75 4.56
CA ALA A 171 -7.38 -39.79 4.98
C ALA A 171 -8.27 -40.26 3.81
N ALA A 172 -8.86 -39.31 3.07
CA ALA A 172 -9.75 -39.56 1.94
C ALA A 172 -9.07 -40.16 0.70
N THR A 173 -7.73 -40.18 0.66
CA THR A 173 -6.96 -40.66 -0.49
C THR A 173 -6.07 -41.85 -0.13
N TRP A 174 -4.88 -41.60 0.40
CA TRP A 174 -3.94 -42.63 0.81
C TRP A 174 -4.47 -43.47 1.97
N GLY A 175 -5.13 -42.85 2.94
CA GLY A 175 -5.70 -43.51 4.11
C GLY A 175 -6.79 -44.53 3.77
N ASP A 176 -7.58 -44.24 2.74
CA ASP A 176 -8.61 -45.15 2.20
C ASP A 176 -8.04 -46.20 1.22
N GLY A 177 -6.72 -46.19 0.98
CA GLY A 177 -6.05 -47.11 0.04
C GLY A 177 -6.26 -46.75 -1.43
N ASN A 178 -6.80 -45.58 -1.75
CA ASN A 178 -7.02 -45.11 -3.10
C ASN A 178 -5.74 -44.50 -3.70
N VAL A 179 -4.93 -45.35 -4.34
CA VAL A 179 -3.62 -44.96 -4.89
C VAL A 179 -3.71 -43.88 -5.96
N PHE A 180 -4.75 -43.88 -6.81
CA PHE A 180 -4.89 -42.87 -7.87
C PHE A 180 -5.25 -41.50 -7.29
N ALA A 181 -6.21 -41.46 -6.36
CA ALA A 181 -6.54 -40.23 -5.63
C ALA A 181 -5.34 -39.75 -4.80
N GLY A 182 -4.59 -40.68 -4.21
CA GLY A 182 -3.37 -40.39 -3.47
C GLY A 182 -2.32 -39.70 -4.33
N LEU A 183 -2.03 -40.22 -5.53
CA LEU A 183 -1.09 -39.60 -6.45
C LEU A 183 -1.55 -38.21 -6.89
N ALA A 184 -2.85 -38.04 -7.14
CA ALA A 184 -3.42 -36.73 -7.47
C ALA A 184 -3.31 -35.72 -6.31
N ALA A 185 -3.37 -36.19 -5.06
CA ALA A 185 -3.31 -35.35 -3.87
C ALA A 185 -1.90 -34.87 -3.50
N ILE A 186 -0.82 -35.41 -4.08
CA ILE A 186 0.55 -35.03 -3.72
C ILE A 186 0.80 -33.52 -3.91
N VAL A 187 0.39 -32.97 -5.06
CA VAL A 187 0.64 -31.55 -5.36
C VAL A 187 -0.19 -30.63 -4.46
N PRO A 188 -1.52 -30.80 -4.32
CA PRO A 188 -2.31 -30.04 -3.36
C PRO A 188 -1.79 -30.12 -1.91
N GLN A 189 -1.37 -31.30 -1.46
CA GLN A 189 -0.74 -31.47 -0.13
C GLN A 189 0.54 -30.65 0.05
N MET A 190 1.39 -30.61 -0.98
CA MET A 190 2.63 -29.82 -0.96
C MET A 190 2.33 -28.32 -0.98
N LEU A 191 1.33 -27.90 -1.74
CA LEU A 191 0.90 -26.50 -1.82
C LEU A 191 0.33 -26.02 -0.47
N MET A 192 -0.63 -26.75 0.10
CA MET A 192 -1.19 -26.42 1.42
C MET A 192 -0.12 -26.42 2.51
N GLY A 193 0.80 -27.40 2.51
CA GLY A 193 1.91 -27.40 3.48
C GLY A 193 2.91 -26.26 3.26
N GLY A 194 3.09 -25.81 2.03
CA GLY A 194 3.86 -24.62 1.70
C GLY A 194 3.20 -23.33 2.17
N ALA A 195 1.88 -23.22 1.99
CA ALA A 195 1.07 -22.09 2.43
C ALA A 195 1.13 -21.95 3.95
N GLN A 196 0.86 -23.05 4.67
CA GLN A 196 0.94 -23.13 6.12
C GLN A 196 2.31 -22.65 6.62
N ALA A 197 3.40 -23.18 6.06
CA ALA A 197 4.76 -22.82 6.47
C ALA A 197 5.13 -21.36 6.13
N ASN A 198 4.47 -20.73 5.15
CA ASN A 198 4.67 -19.32 4.82
C ASN A 198 3.95 -18.42 5.83
N LEU A 199 2.73 -18.76 6.24
CA LEU A 199 1.96 -18.05 7.26
C LEU A 199 2.64 -18.16 8.64
N GLU A 200 2.98 -19.37 9.09
CA GLU A 200 3.72 -19.61 10.35
C GLU A 200 4.99 -18.77 10.43
N ARG A 201 5.79 -18.77 9.35
CA ARG A 201 7.04 -17.99 9.31
C ARG A 201 6.81 -16.49 9.33
N TRP A 202 5.71 -16.02 8.78
CA TRP A 202 5.37 -14.60 8.84
C TRP A 202 5.06 -14.23 10.30
N MET A 203 4.15 -14.96 10.95
CA MET A 203 3.77 -14.75 12.35
C MET A 203 4.99 -14.78 13.29
N GLU A 204 5.84 -15.80 13.17
CA GLU A 204 7.01 -15.96 14.06
C GLU A 204 8.10 -14.89 13.89
N ASN A 205 8.19 -14.25 12.71
CA ASN A 205 9.38 -13.49 12.35
C ASN A 205 9.14 -12.05 11.90
N HIS A 206 7.92 -11.66 11.49
CA HIS A 206 7.71 -10.35 10.87
C HIS A 206 7.95 -9.21 11.87
N ALA A 207 7.31 -9.24 13.04
CA ALA A 207 7.51 -8.23 14.09
C ALA A 207 8.99 -8.16 14.52
N ARG A 208 9.63 -9.30 14.75
CA ARG A 208 11.07 -9.36 15.06
C ARG A 208 11.95 -8.74 13.97
N LEU A 209 11.59 -8.89 12.70
CA LEU A 209 12.33 -8.25 11.60
C LEU A 209 12.18 -6.73 11.61
N GLN A 210 11.03 -6.20 12.05
CA GLN A 210 10.83 -4.76 12.23
C GLN A 210 11.73 -4.24 13.37
N GLU A 211 11.81 -4.95 14.50
CA GLU A 211 12.72 -4.62 15.60
C GLU A 211 14.21 -4.72 15.19
N GLU A 212 14.60 -5.81 14.51
CA GLU A 212 15.95 -5.99 13.95
C GLU A 212 16.30 -4.84 12.99
N PHE A 213 15.32 -4.30 12.25
CA PHE A 213 15.53 -3.18 11.34
C PHE A 213 15.92 -1.91 12.12
N VAL A 214 15.17 -1.58 13.19
CA VAL A 214 15.44 -0.42 14.05
C VAL A 214 16.81 -0.56 14.73
N ASN A 215 17.11 -1.74 15.26
CA ASN A 215 18.37 -2.03 15.95
C ASN A 215 19.61 -1.97 15.03
N THR A 216 19.42 -1.93 13.72
CA THR A 216 20.52 -1.91 12.74
C THR A 216 20.68 -0.58 12.01
N LEU A 217 19.92 0.46 12.36
CA LEU A 217 19.95 1.78 11.68
C LEU A 217 21.36 2.39 11.59
N ASP A 218 22.20 2.20 12.61
CA ASP A 218 23.58 2.70 12.62
C ASP A 218 24.58 1.86 11.80
N ASN A 219 24.15 0.72 11.27
CA ASN A 219 24.94 -0.15 10.40
C ASN A 219 24.26 -0.31 9.02
N PRO A 220 24.63 0.51 8.02
CA PRO A 220 23.96 0.53 6.72
C PRO A 220 23.92 -0.82 5.99
N PHE A 221 24.97 -1.64 6.13
CA PHE A 221 25.02 -2.95 5.48
C PHE A 221 24.08 -3.95 6.15
N ALA A 222 24.07 -4.00 7.49
CA ALA A 222 23.14 -4.84 8.23
C ALA A 222 21.68 -4.40 7.98
N ASN A 223 21.40 -3.09 8.06
CA ASN A 223 20.07 -2.55 7.79
C ASN A 223 19.58 -2.88 6.37
N ALA A 224 20.45 -2.82 5.35
CA ALA A 224 20.10 -3.20 3.99
C ALA A 224 19.69 -4.69 3.87
N ILE A 225 20.38 -5.59 4.58
CA ILE A 225 20.02 -7.01 4.62
C ILE A 225 18.68 -7.22 5.35
N ILE A 226 18.48 -6.57 6.50
CA ILE A 226 17.23 -6.70 7.26
C ILE A 226 16.05 -6.16 6.44
N ARG A 227 16.21 -5.04 5.75
CA ARG A 227 15.19 -4.52 4.82
C ARG A 227 14.78 -5.55 3.77
N MET A 228 15.74 -6.23 3.14
CA MET A 228 15.43 -7.29 2.17
C MET A 228 14.68 -8.46 2.82
N ARG A 229 15.01 -8.80 4.08
CA ARG A 229 14.30 -9.86 4.83
C ARG A 229 12.89 -9.43 5.21
N LEU A 230 12.69 -8.17 5.59
CA LEU A 230 11.39 -7.60 5.92
C LEU A 230 10.46 -7.59 4.72
N GLU A 231 10.92 -7.09 3.56
CA GLU A 231 10.18 -7.17 2.29
C GLU A 231 9.85 -8.63 1.94
N ASN A 232 10.80 -9.55 2.05
CA ASN A 232 10.55 -10.97 1.79
C ASN A 232 9.54 -11.59 2.75
N SER A 233 9.48 -11.11 4.00
CA SER A 233 8.51 -11.52 5.01
C SER A 233 7.11 -11.08 4.63
N MET A 234 6.94 -9.83 4.19
CA MET A 234 5.67 -9.30 3.68
C MET A 234 5.13 -10.13 2.49
N TYR A 235 6.00 -10.61 1.59
CA TYR A 235 5.58 -11.48 0.49
C TYR A 235 5.30 -12.94 0.89
N ARG A 236 5.43 -13.35 2.16
CA ARG A 236 5.14 -14.75 2.54
C ARG A 236 3.64 -15.05 2.53
N PRO A 237 2.77 -14.26 3.17
CA PRO A 237 1.33 -14.51 3.09
C PRO A 237 0.81 -14.45 1.66
N ILE A 238 1.29 -13.50 0.82
CA ILE A 238 0.93 -13.43 -0.60
C ILE A 238 1.26 -14.73 -1.34
N ARG A 239 2.44 -15.32 -1.11
CA ARG A 239 2.78 -16.64 -1.69
C ARG A 239 1.94 -17.77 -1.13
N ALA A 240 1.48 -17.67 0.12
CA ALA A 240 0.57 -18.65 0.69
C ALA A 240 -0.78 -18.61 -0.03
N GLN A 241 -1.29 -17.41 -0.35
CA GLN A 241 -2.50 -17.21 -1.14
C GLN A 241 -2.39 -17.87 -2.53
N ASP A 242 -1.30 -17.62 -3.27
CA ASP A 242 -1.05 -18.28 -4.57
C ASP A 242 -1.07 -19.81 -4.47
N GLN A 243 -0.54 -20.35 -3.37
CA GLN A 243 -0.48 -21.78 -3.12
C GLN A 243 -1.85 -22.37 -2.78
N MET A 244 -2.66 -21.68 -1.97
CA MET A 244 -4.02 -22.08 -1.62
C MET A 244 -4.93 -22.03 -2.84
N GLU A 245 -4.88 -20.94 -3.62
CA GLU A 245 -5.68 -20.79 -4.84
C GLU A 245 -5.36 -21.91 -5.86
N LEU A 246 -4.07 -22.24 -6.03
CA LEU A 246 -3.67 -23.35 -6.89
C LEU A 246 -4.10 -24.71 -6.31
N ALA A 247 -4.07 -24.88 -4.98
CA ALA A 247 -4.54 -26.11 -4.34
C ALA A 247 -6.03 -26.32 -4.60
N GLU A 248 -6.87 -25.30 -4.38
CA GLU A 248 -8.31 -25.31 -4.68
C GLU A 248 -8.60 -25.68 -6.14
N LYS A 249 -7.91 -25.04 -7.09
CA LYS A 249 -8.07 -25.33 -8.53
C LYS A 249 -7.74 -26.78 -8.89
N LEU A 250 -6.89 -27.46 -8.10
CA LEU A 250 -6.51 -28.86 -8.31
C LEU A 250 -7.41 -29.86 -7.56
N MET A 251 -8.17 -29.43 -6.54
CA MET A 251 -9.05 -30.31 -5.76
C MET A 251 -10.06 -31.10 -6.62
N PRO A 252 -10.74 -30.52 -7.63
CA PRO A 252 -11.67 -31.26 -8.49
C PRO A 252 -11.03 -32.47 -9.20
N ILE A 253 -9.73 -32.41 -9.52
CA ILE A 253 -9.00 -33.51 -10.17
C ILE A 253 -8.90 -34.71 -9.21
N ILE A 254 -8.72 -34.47 -7.91
CA ILE A 254 -8.71 -35.52 -6.90
C ILE A 254 -10.08 -36.19 -6.84
N GLY A 255 -11.16 -35.41 -6.88
CA GLY A 255 -12.54 -35.90 -6.90
C GLY A 255 -12.91 -36.73 -8.13
N TRP A 256 -12.11 -36.72 -9.21
CA TRP A 256 -12.29 -37.67 -10.31
C TRP A 256 -11.86 -39.09 -9.97
N PHE A 257 -10.91 -39.22 -9.03
CA PHE A 257 -10.34 -40.50 -8.63
C PHE A 257 -10.74 -40.91 -7.21
N GLY A 258 -11.21 -39.99 -6.37
CA GLY A 258 -11.56 -40.17 -4.96
C GLY A 258 -13.01 -39.81 -4.59
N PRO A 259 -13.33 -39.74 -3.29
CA PRO A 259 -14.68 -39.42 -2.80
C PRO A 259 -15.00 -37.94 -3.02
N ARG A 260 -15.91 -37.65 -3.96
CA ARG A 260 -16.25 -36.28 -4.37
C ARG A 260 -16.75 -35.40 -3.23
N ASP A 261 -17.63 -35.92 -2.40
CA ASP A 261 -18.24 -35.14 -1.32
C ASP A 261 -17.19 -34.72 -0.29
N ALA A 262 -16.31 -35.63 0.13
CA ALA A 262 -15.20 -35.30 1.03
C ALA A 262 -14.22 -34.29 0.40
N VAL A 263 -13.95 -34.40 -0.91
CA VAL A 263 -13.08 -33.43 -1.62
C VAL A 263 -13.72 -32.04 -1.70
N LEU A 264 -15.05 -31.95 -1.76
CA LEU A 264 -15.75 -30.66 -1.69
C LEU A 264 -15.62 -30.03 -0.30
N ASP A 265 -15.83 -30.81 0.76
CA ASP A 265 -15.68 -30.33 2.15
C ASP A 265 -14.25 -29.83 2.42
N ILE A 266 -13.23 -30.57 1.94
CA ILE A 266 -11.83 -30.13 2.04
C ILE A 266 -11.58 -28.86 1.22
N ASN A 267 -12.20 -28.73 0.03
CA ASN A 267 -12.05 -27.52 -0.77
C ASN A 267 -12.63 -26.29 -0.05
N THR A 268 -13.72 -26.46 0.70
CA THR A 268 -14.24 -25.40 1.57
C THR A 268 -13.24 -25.03 2.66
N LEU A 269 -12.60 -25.99 3.33
CA LEU A 269 -11.56 -25.68 4.32
C LEU A 269 -10.39 -24.88 3.74
N VAL A 270 -9.96 -25.19 2.51
CA VAL A 270 -8.88 -24.44 1.84
C VAL A 270 -9.35 -23.03 1.47
N HIS A 271 -10.60 -22.91 1.03
CA HIS A 271 -11.22 -21.61 0.73
C HIS A 271 -11.33 -20.73 1.97
N ASP A 272 -11.84 -21.27 3.07
CA ASP A 272 -11.93 -20.56 4.35
C ASP A 272 -10.52 -20.14 4.84
N ALA A 273 -9.52 -21.02 4.67
CA ALA A 273 -8.13 -20.69 5.00
C ALA A 273 -7.56 -19.59 4.09
N ARG A 274 -8.02 -19.50 2.85
CA ARG A 274 -7.64 -18.44 1.91
C ARG A 274 -8.12 -17.10 2.46
N ASP A 275 -9.41 -17.01 2.81
CA ASP A 275 -10.02 -15.78 3.32
C ASP A 275 -9.42 -15.36 4.67
N ASN A 276 -9.28 -16.30 5.61
CA ASN A 276 -8.70 -16.05 6.93
C ASN A 276 -7.19 -15.74 6.88
N GLY A 277 -6.47 -16.32 5.91
CA GLY A 277 -5.02 -16.17 5.74
C GLY A 277 -4.61 -14.93 4.94
N LEU A 278 -5.55 -14.05 4.58
CA LEU A 278 -5.25 -12.80 3.87
C LEU A 278 -4.60 -11.80 4.83
N VAL A 279 -3.30 -11.57 4.66
CA VAL A 279 -2.54 -10.63 5.49
C VAL A 279 -2.18 -9.35 4.77
N TYR A 280 -1.78 -9.46 3.50
CA TYR A 280 -1.37 -8.34 2.68
C TYR A 280 -1.96 -8.44 1.28
N GLU A 281 -2.44 -7.31 0.78
CA GLU A 281 -2.75 -7.10 -0.63
C GLU A 281 -2.02 -5.86 -1.13
N VAL A 282 -1.32 -5.98 -2.25
CA VAL A 282 -0.53 -4.88 -2.83
C VAL A 282 -1.24 -4.34 -4.05
N LEU A 283 -1.76 -3.13 -3.94
CA LEU A 283 -2.47 -2.43 -5.01
C LEU A 283 -1.53 -1.47 -5.72
N ASP A 284 -1.68 -1.37 -7.04
CA ASP A 284 -0.99 -0.35 -7.83
C ASP A 284 -1.53 1.04 -7.49
N LEU A 285 -0.61 1.99 -7.29
CA LEU A 285 -0.94 3.40 -7.03
C LEU A 285 -0.54 4.26 -8.22
N THR A 286 -1.49 5.01 -8.75
CA THR A 286 -1.26 5.97 -9.82
C THR A 286 -1.35 7.40 -9.30
N MET A 287 -0.26 8.16 -9.42
CA MET A 287 -0.28 9.59 -9.12
C MET A 287 -0.81 10.38 -10.33
N GLN A 288 -1.93 11.08 -10.16
CA GLN A 288 -2.56 11.91 -11.19
C GLN A 288 -2.32 13.42 -10.96
N TYR A 289 -2.61 14.21 -12.00
CA TYR A 289 -2.57 15.67 -11.94
C TYR A 289 -3.97 16.20 -11.63
N ASN A 290 -4.04 17.27 -10.86
CA ASN A 290 -5.26 18.03 -10.56
C ASN A 290 -5.22 19.44 -11.17
N GLY A 291 -4.70 19.55 -12.40
CA GLY A 291 -4.47 20.84 -13.06
C GLY A 291 -3.21 21.60 -12.59
N ARG A 292 -2.48 21.10 -11.59
CA ARG A 292 -1.16 21.62 -11.18
C ARG A 292 -0.01 20.96 -11.95
N GLN A 293 1.20 21.51 -11.80
CA GLN A 293 2.43 21.01 -12.47
C GLN A 293 3.03 19.77 -11.80
N VAL A 294 2.54 19.40 -10.62
CA VAL A 294 2.99 18.24 -9.85
C VAL A 294 1.82 17.27 -9.72
N ARG A 295 2.13 15.98 -9.70
CA ARG A 295 1.14 14.94 -9.44
C ARG A 295 0.94 14.84 -7.93
N THR A 296 -0.28 15.07 -7.49
CA THR A 296 -0.64 15.11 -6.06
C THR A 296 -1.72 14.11 -5.70
N GLU A 297 -2.45 13.59 -6.69
CA GLU A 297 -3.64 12.76 -6.45
C GLU A 297 -3.27 11.28 -6.45
N PRO A 298 -3.24 10.59 -5.31
CA PRO A 298 -3.04 9.15 -5.24
C PRO A 298 -4.31 8.41 -5.65
N VAL A 299 -4.27 7.68 -6.76
CA VAL A 299 -5.43 6.95 -7.28
C VAL A 299 -5.19 5.45 -7.26
N ILE A 300 -6.16 4.71 -6.71
CA ILE A 300 -6.24 3.25 -6.79
C ILE A 300 -7.48 2.83 -7.58
N TYR A 301 -7.58 1.54 -7.87
CA TYR A 301 -8.67 0.97 -8.66
C TYR A 301 -9.46 -0.06 -7.85
N ILE A 302 -10.77 0.14 -7.74
CA ILE A 302 -11.69 -0.76 -7.03
C ILE A 302 -12.93 -1.05 -7.88
N SER A 303 -13.68 -2.11 -7.57
CA SER A 303 -15.01 -2.35 -8.12
C SER A 303 -16.05 -2.22 -7.01
N VAL A 304 -17.23 -1.68 -7.30
CA VAL A 304 -18.33 -1.58 -6.33
C VAL A 304 -19.54 -2.39 -6.83
N ASN A 305 -20.06 -3.26 -5.96
CA ASN A 305 -21.18 -4.15 -6.24
C ASN A 305 -21.03 -4.99 -7.52
N GLY A 306 -19.83 -5.50 -7.79
CA GLY A 306 -19.53 -6.24 -9.03
C GLY A 306 -19.56 -5.40 -10.31
N GLY A 307 -19.51 -4.08 -10.20
CA GLY A 307 -19.34 -3.15 -11.31
C GLY A 307 -17.95 -3.24 -11.98
N GLU A 308 -17.68 -2.32 -12.91
CA GLU A 308 -16.35 -2.20 -13.51
C GLU A 308 -15.33 -1.73 -12.46
N ARG A 309 -14.07 -2.14 -12.64
CA ARG A 309 -12.95 -1.61 -11.85
C ARG A 309 -12.68 -0.17 -12.27
N VAL A 310 -12.81 0.77 -11.34
CA VAL A 310 -12.75 2.22 -11.61
C VAL A 310 -11.77 2.96 -10.72
N PRO A 311 -11.21 4.10 -11.19
CA PRO A 311 -10.28 4.91 -10.43
C PRO A 311 -10.99 5.69 -9.31
N VAL A 312 -10.45 5.60 -8.09
CA VAL A 312 -10.88 6.38 -6.94
C VAL A 312 -9.69 7.09 -6.30
N LEU A 313 -9.89 8.34 -5.86
CA LEU A 313 -8.89 9.08 -5.09
C LEU A 313 -8.76 8.44 -3.71
N LEU A 314 -7.53 8.14 -3.29
CA LEU A 314 -7.24 7.68 -1.94
C LEU A 314 -7.02 8.89 -1.03
N ASP A 315 -7.98 9.16 -0.16
CA ASP A 315 -8.04 10.40 0.60
C ASP A 315 -7.99 10.12 2.10
N SER A 316 -6.85 10.37 2.75
CA SER A 316 -6.76 10.27 4.20
C SER A 316 -7.48 11.42 4.91
N GLY A 317 -7.77 12.53 4.24
CA GLY A 317 -8.53 13.67 4.74
C GLY A 317 -10.03 13.43 4.88
N SER A 318 -10.57 12.27 4.52
CA SER A 318 -11.99 11.94 4.66
C SER A 318 -12.22 10.48 5.02
N ASN A 319 -13.46 10.10 5.33
CA ASN A 319 -13.89 8.73 5.65
C ASN A 319 -15.03 8.29 4.73
N GLY A 320 -14.99 7.02 4.35
CA GLY A 320 -16.00 6.37 3.53
C GLY A 320 -15.80 6.54 2.03
N LEU A 321 -16.50 5.70 1.25
CA LEU A 321 -16.45 5.73 -0.21
C LEU A 321 -17.62 6.51 -0.76
N VAL A 322 -17.35 7.66 -1.38
CA VAL A 322 -18.32 8.42 -2.17
C VAL A 322 -18.07 8.16 -3.65
N ILE A 323 -19.07 7.65 -4.37
CA ILE A 323 -18.89 7.20 -5.75
C ILE A 323 -20.05 7.58 -6.67
N ASP A 324 -19.71 7.84 -7.93
CA ASP A 324 -20.67 8.07 -8.98
C ASP A 324 -21.49 6.79 -9.31
N PRO A 325 -22.84 6.87 -9.33
CA PRO A 325 -23.73 5.73 -9.54
C PRO A 325 -23.53 5.03 -10.89
N ARG A 326 -22.92 5.68 -11.89
CA ARG A 326 -22.68 5.09 -13.22
C ARG A 326 -21.69 3.93 -13.18
N TYR A 327 -20.90 3.82 -12.13
CA TYR A 327 -19.83 2.82 -11.98
C TYR A 327 -20.13 1.75 -10.94
N VAL A 328 -21.30 1.81 -10.31
CA VAL A 328 -21.74 0.80 -9.34
C VAL A 328 -22.56 -0.27 -10.06
N GLY A 329 -22.29 -1.54 -9.77
CA GLY A 329 -23.13 -2.63 -10.26
C GLY A 329 -24.58 -2.49 -9.77
N TYR A 330 -25.56 -2.69 -10.64
CA TYR A 330 -26.97 -2.46 -10.31
C TYR A 330 -27.69 -3.73 -9.80
N GLU A 331 -27.13 -4.91 -10.05
CA GLU A 331 -27.75 -6.17 -9.63
C GLU A 331 -27.62 -6.33 -8.11
N GLY A 332 -28.73 -6.57 -7.43
CA GLY A 332 -28.73 -6.87 -5.99
C GLY A 332 -28.48 -5.70 -5.03
N ILE A 333 -28.28 -4.47 -5.50
CA ILE A 333 -27.89 -3.31 -4.66
C ILE A 333 -28.90 -2.91 -3.57
N GLY A 334 -30.15 -3.33 -3.71
CA GLY A 334 -31.20 -3.04 -2.72
C GLY A 334 -31.65 -1.57 -2.67
N GLU A 335 -32.27 -1.20 -1.55
CA GLU A 335 -32.72 0.16 -1.25
C GLU A 335 -31.68 0.86 -0.35
N PRO A 336 -31.64 2.22 -0.31
CA PRO A 336 -30.81 2.95 0.63
C PRO A 336 -30.99 2.48 2.08
N VAL A 337 -29.88 2.41 2.83
CA VAL A 337 -29.88 1.96 4.23
C VAL A 337 -30.00 3.10 5.24
N GLY A 338 -29.93 4.34 4.76
CA GLY A 338 -29.96 5.55 5.58
C GLY A 338 -30.56 6.75 4.85
N PRO A 339 -30.70 7.89 5.54
CA PRO A 339 -31.20 9.12 4.94
C PRO A 339 -30.22 9.69 3.89
N GLN A 340 -30.73 10.56 3.02
CA GLN A 340 -29.90 11.36 2.13
C GLN A 340 -28.89 12.19 2.95
N GLY A 341 -27.65 12.23 2.49
CA GLY A 341 -26.58 13.08 3.02
C GLY A 341 -26.03 14.03 1.97
N SER A 342 -25.00 14.78 2.34
CA SER A 342 -24.27 15.66 1.43
C SER A 342 -22.78 15.61 1.73
N ALA A 343 -21.96 15.53 0.69
CA ALA A 343 -20.51 15.57 0.75
C ALA A 343 -19.98 16.85 0.09
N SER A 344 -18.85 17.34 0.57
CA SER A 344 -18.08 18.41 -0.05
C SER A 344 -16.60 18.16 0.23
N TYR A 345 -15.75 18.42 -0.76
CA TYR A 345 -14.32 18.13 -0.72
C TYR A 345 -13.51 19.39 -1.06
N GLY A 346 -12.27 19.46 -0.57
CA GLY A 346 -11.38 20.60 -0.80
C GLY A 346 -11.89 21.89 -0.17
N ASP A 347 -12.12 22.92 -0.98
CA ASP A 347 -12.50 24.27 -0.52
C ASP A 347 -13.99 24.43 -0.15
N GLY A 348 -14.77 23.35 -0.27
CA GLY A 348 -16.17 23.35 0.13
C GLY A 348 -17.15 23.87 -0.93
N ASN A 349 -16.67 24.35 -2.09
CA ASN A 349 -17.51 25.07 -3.06
C ASN A 349 -18.50 24.19 -3.84
N VAL A 350 -18.26 22.89 -3.91
CA VAL A 350 -19.14 21.92 -4.58
C VAL A 350 -19.70 20.95 -3.53
N SER A 351 -21.02 21.00 -3.30
CA SER A 351 -21.71 20.03 -2.46
C SER A 351 -22.52 19.07 -3.31
N SER A 352 -22.31 17.78 -3.12
CA SER A 352 -23.03 16.72 -3.83
C SER A 352 -23.87 15.91 -2.84
N TYR A 353 -25.11 15.62 -3.21
CA TYR A 353 -26.01 14.77 -2.43
C TYR A 353 -25.77 13.29 -2.72
N TYR A 354 -25.99 12.45 -1.71
CA TYR A 354 -25.82 11.00 -1.81
C TYR A 354 -26.86 10.26 -0.97
N HIS A 355 -27.03 8.98 -1.26
CA HIS A 355 -27.67 8.01 -0.37
C HIS A 355 -26.69 6.89 -0.01
N PRO A 356 -26.67 6.42 1.26
CA PRO A 356 -25.87 5.27 1.67
C PRO A 356 -26.54 3.95 1.25
N TYR A 357 -25.74 3.00 0.78
CA TYR A 357 -26.15 1.64 0.41
C TYR A 357 -25.25 0.61 1.10
N SER A 358 -25.82 -0.52 1.52
CA SER A 358 -25.05 -1.69 1.98
C SER A 358 -24.68 -2.53 0.76
N THR A 359 -23.40 -2.59 0.42
CA THR A 359 -22.92 -3.34 -0.74
C THR A 359 -21.45 -3.71 -0.59
N THR A 360 -20.90 -4.48 -1.53
CA THR A 360 -19.50 -4.93 -1.47
C THR A 360 -18.59 -4.04 -2.31
N ILE A 361 -17.32 -3.99 -1.92
CA ILE A 361 -16.23 -3.52 -2.77
C ILE A 361 -15.35 -4.72 -3.14
N ARG A 362 -14.66 -4.61 -4.28
CA ARG A 362 -13.59 -5.52 -4.67
C ARG A 362 -12.29 -4.75 -4.85
N VAL A 363 -11.26 -5.19 -4.16
CA VAL A 363 -9.86 -4.78 -4.34
C VAL A 363 -9.09 -5.92 -5.00
N GLY A 364 -7.94 -5.63 -5.62
CA GLY A 364 -7.20 -6.67 -6.33
C GLY A 364 -8.06 -7.35 -7.40
N GLU A 365 -7.62 -8.51 -7.89
CA GLU A 365 -8.38 -9.24 -8.92
C GLU A 365 -9.62 -9.96 -8.39
N ASP A 366 -9.60 -10.41 -7.13
CA ASP A 366 -10.54 -11.40 -6.62
C ASP A 366 -10.88 -11.26 -5.12
N ILE A 367 -10.54 -10.13 -4.48
CA ILE A 367 -10.78 -9.93 -3.03
C ILE A 367 -12.01 -9.04 -2.83
N ASP A 368 -13.11 -9.67 -2.46
CA ASP A 368 -14.35 -8.99 -2.10
C ASP A 368 -14.39 -8.68 -0.60
N SER A 369 -14.97 -7.54 -0.24
CA SER A 369 -15.34 -7.23 1.13
C SER A 369 -16.65 -7.93 1.52
N ASP A 370 -16.90 -8.01 2.83
CA ASP A 370 -18.27 -8.11 3.32
C ASP A 370 -19.09 -6.87 2.93
N GLU A 371 -20.42 -6.93 3.11
CA GLU A 371 -21.26 -5.76 2.87
C GLU A 371 -20.85 -4.60 3.81
N THR A 372 -20.67 -3.42 3.22
CA THR A 372 -20.27 -2.20 3.90
C THR A 372 -21.02 -0.99 3.32
N GLU A 373 -21.04 0.11 4.06
CA GLU A 373 -21.72 1.34 3.63
C GLU A 373 -20.92 2.04 2.53
N VAL A 374 -21.53 2.16 1.35
CA VAL A 374 -21.03 2.95 0.23
C VAL A 374 -21.99 4.12 -0.05
N LEU A 375 -21.44 5.32 -0.18
CA LEU A 375 -22.19 6.54 -0.41
C LEU A 375 -22.32 6.78 -1.91
N ILE A 376 -23.51 6.57 -2.46
CA ILE A 376 -23.75 6.68 -3.90
C ILE A 376 -24.37 8.04 -4.20
N ILE A 377 -23.69 8.79 -5.08
CA ILE A 377 -24.11 10.14 -5.48
C ILE A 377 -25.49 10.11 -6.15
N ASP A 378 -26.34 11.05 -5.77
CA ASP A 378 -27.65 11.22 -6.39
C ASP A 378 -27.51 11.70 -7.83
N LEU A 379 -28.40 11.23 -8.71
CA LEU A 379 -28.35 11.54 -10.15
C LEU A 379 -28.32 13.04 -10.46
N GLU A 380 -28.90 13.88 -9.59
CA GLU A 380 -28.88 15.34 -9.73
C GLU A 380 -27.52 15.97 -9.43
N SER A 381 -26.67 15.33 -8.63
CA SER A 381 -25.34 15.83 -8.24
C SER A 381 -24.19 15.24 -9.06
N VAL A 382 -24.46 14.22 -9.90
CA VAL A 382 -23.44 13.52 -10.70
C VAL A 382 -22.60 14.45 -11.56
N TYR A 383 -23.22 15.46 -12.18
CA TYR A 383 -22.51 16.39 -13.06
C TYR A 383 -21.45 17.19 -12.29
N ASP A 384 -21.86 17.84 -11.19
CA ASP A 384 -20.95 18.65 -10.37
C ASP A 384 -19.86 17.80 -9.71
N PHE A 385 -20.21 16.60 -9.24
CA PHE A 385 -19.24 15.65 -8.68
C PHE A 385 -18.19 15.20 -9.71
N THR A 386 -18.61 14.92 -10.94
CA THR A 386 -17.69 14.55 -12.03
C THR A 386 -16.80 15.72 -12.42
N GLU A 387 -17.36 16.93 -12.53
CA GLU A 387 -16.59 18.13 -12.89
C GLU A 387 -15.53 18.44 -11.83
N TYR A 388 -15.85 18.24 -10.56
CA TYR A 388 -14.90 18.41 -9.45
C TYR A 388 -13.78 17.35 -9.47
N ASN A 389 -14.11 16.07 -9.60
CA ASN A 389 -13.12 14.99 -9.51
C ASN A 389 -12.21 14.85 -10.73
N GLY A 390 -12.64 15.30 -11.90
CA GLY A 390 -11.89 15.13 -13.14
C GLY A 390 -11.80 13.66 -13.58
N ASP A 391 -10.63 13.05 -13.45
CA ASP A 391 -10.30 11.73 -14.04
C ASP A 391 -10.64 10.53 -13.12
N TYR A 392 -10.83 10.74 -11.83
CA TYR A 392 -11.34 9.71 -10.90
C TYR A 392 -12.85 9.86 -10.68
N VAL A 393 -13.51 8.77 -10.32
CA VAL A 393 -14.99 8.69 -10.30
C VAL A 393 -15.57 8.48 -8.90
N GLY A 394 -14.71 8.51 -7.90
CA GLY A 394 -15.06 8.43 -6.49
C GLY A 394 -13.91 8.86 -5.60
N VAL A 395 -14.23 9.15 -4.35
CA VAL A 395 -13.28 9.46 -3.28
C VAL A 395 -13.38 8.36 -2.24
N LEU A 396 -12.27 7.67 -2.00
CA LEU A 396 -12.11 6.64 -0.98
C LEU A 396 -11.44 7.26 0.24
N GLY A 397 -12.28 7.71 1.17
CA GLY A 397 -11.86 8.22 2.46
C GLY A 397 -11.35 7.11 3.38
N ILE A 398 -10.12 7.25 3.88
CA ILE A 398 -9.48 6.29 4.80
C ILE A 398 -9.16 6.85 6.19
N GLY A 399 -9.50 8.11 6.44
CA GLY A 399 -9.30 8.76 7.72
C GLY A 399 -10.53 8.69 8.61
N PRO A 400 -10.56 7.85 9.67
CA PRO A 400 -11.78 7.51 10.43
C PRO A 400 -12.52 8.70 11.05
N LYS A 401 -11.89 9.87 11.22
CA LYS A 401 -12.48 11.06 11.88
C LYS A 401 -12.88 12.21 10.95
N ALA A 402 -12.96 12.00 9.64
CA ALA A 402 -13.26 13.11 8.71
C ALA A 402 -14.29 12.73 7.63
N GLY A 403 -14.88 13.73 6.98
CA GLY A 403 -15.73 13.51 5.80
C GLY A 403 -17.14 12.95 6.08
N PRO A 404 -17.85 12.53 5.03
CA PRO A 404 -19.28 12.22 5.08
C PRO A 404 -19.62 10.78 5.51
N GLY A 405 -18.67 9.86 5.41
CA GLY A 405 -18.87 8.45 5.75
C GLY A 405 -18.72 8.14 7.23
N THR A 406 -19.44 7.12 7.68
CA THR A 406 -19.36 6.64 9.07
C THR A 406 -18.42 5.46 9.25
N VAL A 407 -18.02 4.81 8.15
CA VAL A 407 -17.15 3.63 8.14
C VAL A 407 -16.09 3.76 7.05
N ASN A 408 -14.93 3.15 7.30
CA ASN A 408 -13.95 2.91 6.24
C ASN A 408 -14.31 1.62 5.52
N VAL A 409 -14.63 1.70 4.23
CA VAL A 409 -15.06 0.52 3.45
C VAL A 409 -13.98 -0.57 3.34
N LEU A 410 -12.70 -0.19 3.46
CA LEU A 410 -11.59 -1.15 3.46
C LEU A 410 -11.52 -1.97 4.74
N ALA A 411 -12.10 -1.50 5.85
CA ALA A 411 -12.15 -2.25 7.10
C ALA A 411 -13.05 -3.50 7.01
N ALA A 412 -13.92 -3.59 6.01
CA ALA A 412 -14.76 -4.76 5.74
C ALA A 412 -14.06 -5.84 4.88
N LEU A 413 -12.77 -5.69 4.59
CA LEU A 413 -12.01 -6.70 3.85
C LEU A 413 -11.63 -7.88 4.75
N PRO A 414 -11.59 -9.12 4.20
CA PRO A 414 -11.37 -10.34 4.97
C PRO A 414 -9.94 -10.47 5.54
N GLY A 415 -9.81 -11.37 6.51
CA GLY A 415 -8.56 -11.63 7.22
C GLY A 415 -8.05 -10.37 7.92
N LEU A 416 -6.79 -10.06 7.71
CA LEU A 416 -6.14 -8.87 8.27
C LEU A 416 -6.11 -7.67 7.33
N LEU A 417 -6.67 -7.77 6.11
CA LEU A 417 -6.63 -6.68 5.13
C LEU A 417 -7.33 -5.41 5.62
N GLY A 418 -8.36 -5.57 6.45
CA GLY A 418 -9.11 -4.47 7.07
C GLY A 418 -8.39 -3.79 8.24
N ARG A 419 -7.16 -4.21 8.60
CA ARG A 419 -6.42 -3.61 9.73
C ARG A 419 -5.93 -2.19 9.44
N GLY A 420 -5.62 -1.90 8.19
CA GLY A 420 -5.06 -0.62 7.80
C GLY A 420 -4.51 -0.60 6.38
N LEU A 421 -3.84 0.50 6.06
CA LEU A 421 -3.33 0.77 4.73
C LEU A 421 -2.02 1.56 4.79
N LEU A 422 -1.01 1.11 4.05
CA LEU A 422 0.21 1.85 3.78
C LEU A 422 0.16 2.51 2.41
N ILE A 423 0.45 3.81 2.34
CA ILE A 423 0.74 4.54 1.10
C ILE A 423 2.26 4.60 0.89
N ASP A 424 2.76 4.08 -0.24
CA ASP A 424 4.16 4.22 -0.67
C ASP A 424 4.21 4.75 -2.11
N GLU A 425 4.12 6.08 -2.24
CA GLU A 425 4.13 6.76 -3.55
C GLU A 425 5.43 6.52 -4.33
N ARG A 426 6.55 6.41 -3.61
CA ARG A 426 7.88 6.21 -4.24
C ARG A 426 7.95 4.88 -4.96
N ARG A 427 7.30 3.84 -4.43
CA ARG A 427 7.16 2.53 -5.07
C ARG A 427 5.87 2.38 -5.86
N ARG A 428 5.03 3.42 -5.93
CA ARG A 428 3.74 3.43 -6.64
C ARG A 428 2.85 2.28 -6.21
N ARG A 429 2.74 2.08 -4.90
CA ARG A 429 1.91 1.03 -4.34
C ARG A 429 1.19 1.47 -3.08
N VAL A 430 0.08 0.80 -2.85
CA VAL A 430 -0.66 0.79 -1.61
C VAL A 430 -0.62 -0.64 -1.06
N ILE A 431 -0.48 -0.80 0.25
CA ILE A 431 -0.44 -2.11 0.89
C ILE A 431 -1.53 -2.15 1.95
N LEU A 432 -2.55 -2.97 1.72
CA LEU A 432 -3.59 -3.28 2.71
C LEU A 432 -3.06 -4.30 3.71
N GLY A 433 -3.50 -4.24 4.96
CA GLY A 433 -3.07 -5.14 6.02
C GLY A 433 -2.44 -4.42 7.21
N PRO A 434 -1.82 -5.15 8.15
CA PRO A 434 -1.05 -4.58 9.26
C PRO A 434 0.14 -3.75 8.76
N ASN A 435 0.74 -2.85 9.54
CA ASN A 435 1.91 -2.09 9.06
C ASN A 435 3.08 -3.03 8.69
N PRO A 436 3.52 -3.11 7.41
CA PRO A 436 4.58 -4.05 7.01
C PRO A 436 5.98 -3.56 7.35
N TYR A 437 6.11 -2.33 7.86
CA TYR A 437 7.40 -1.69 8.13
C TYR A 437 7.54 -1.25 9.58
N ALA A 438 8.80 -1.08 9.99
CA ALA A 438 9.10 -0.53 11.30
C ALA A 438 8.60 0.92 11.41
N ALA A 439 7.72 1.14 12.38
CA ALA A 439 7.25 2.46 12.77
C ALA A 439 8.41 3.30 13.31
N ARG A 440 8.49 4.57 12.87
CA ARG A 440 9.41 5.55 13.43
C ARG A 440 8.69 6.51 14.38
N VAL A 441 7.50 6.96 13.98
CA VAL A 441 6.61 7.79 14.79
C VAL A 441 5.18 7.32 14.56
N THR A 442 4.42 7.19 15.63
CA THR A 442 2.98 6.92 15.62
C THR A 442 2.28 8.13 16.20
N LEU A 443 1.27 8.63 15.50
CA LEU A 443 0.41 9.71 15.92
C LEU A 443 -0.99 9.14 16.12
N ASP A 444 -1.61 9.49 17.24
CA ASP A 444 -2.97 9.10 17.54
C ASP A 444 -3.96 10.00 16.79
N GLY A 445 -5.05 9.40 16.33
CA GLY A 445 -6.05 10.05 15.49
C GLY A 445 -5.66 10.05 14.01
N THR A 446 -6.68 10.01 13.14
CA THR A 446 -6.52 10.22 11.69
C THR A 446 -7.82 10.79 11.11
N PRO A 447 -7.76 11.82 10.22
CA PRO A 447 -6.56 12.50 9.73
C PRO A 447 -5.98 13.56 10.67
N ASN A 448 -6.77 14.00 11.64
CA ASN A 448 -6.47 15.11 12.53
C ASN A 448 -5.59 14.64 13.69
N THR A 449 -4.44 15.29 13.83
CA THR A 449 -3.50 15.11 14.93
C THR A 449 -2.78 16.42 15.23
N ASP A 450 -2.56 16.71 16.50
CA ASP A 450 -1.82 17.92 16.91
C ASP A 450 -0.35 17.79 16.50
N VAL A 451 0.15 18.79 15.80
CA VAL A 451 1.55 18.85 15.33
C VAL A 451 2.12 20.24 15.51
N LYS A 452 3.45 20.32 15.49
CA LYS A 452 4.14 21.61 15.47
C LYS A 452 4.77 21.91 14.12
N VAL A 453 4.55 23.10 13.61
CA VAL A 453 5.07 23.55 12.30
C VAL A 453 6.04 24.70 12.48
N GLN A 454 7.18 24.62 11.81
CA GLN A 454 8.16 25.70 11.71
C GLN A 454 8.35 26.08 10.24
N VAL A 455 8.23 27.39 9.95
CA VAL A 455 8.40 27.94 8.59
C VAL A 455 9.56 28.91 8.56
N GLY A 456 10.60 28.56 7.80
CA GLY A 456 11.83 29.34 7.71
C GLY A 456 12.46 29.52 9.08
N ASP A 457 12.72 30.78 9.44
CA ASP A 457 13.29 31.16 10.73
C ASP A 457 12.21 31.63 11.74
N ASN A 458 10.92 31.42 11.44
CA ASN A 458 9.85 31.74 12.37
C ASN A 458 9.85 30.79 13.58
N ASP A 459 9.23 31.24 14.67
CA ASP A 459 8.95 30.39 15.82
C ASP A 459 8.04 29.23 15.42
N MET A 460 8.26 28.09 16.07
CA MET A 460 7.43 26.90 15.89
C MET A 460 6.04 27.16 16.49
N VAL A 461 4.98 26.74 15.77
CA VAL A 461 3.60 26.93 16.18
C VAL A 461 2.84 25.61 16.24
N ASP A 462 2.05 25.42 17.29
CA ASP A 462 1.10 24.31 17.43
C ASP A 462 -0.01 24.45 16.41
N VAL A 463 -0.37 23.41 15.68
CA VAL A 463 -1.48 23.41 14.71
C VAL A 463 -2.25 22.10 14.81
N ASP A 464 -3.56 22.19 14.61
CA ASP A 464 -4.38 21.04 14.27
C ASP A 464 -3.99 20.61 12.85
N GLY A 465 -3.38 19.42 12.75
CA GLY A 465 -2.74 18.92 11.54
C GLY A 465 -3.53 17.79 10.88
N TRP A 466 -3.88 17.99 9.61
CA TRP A 466 -4.50 16.99 8.75
C TRP A 466 -3.43 16.37 7.87
N ILE A 467 -3.08 15.12 8.17
CA ILE A 467 -2.19 14.32 7.33
C ILE A 467 -3.03 13.78 6.15
N ASP A 468 -3.08 14.55 5.08
CA ASP A 468 -4.09 14.43 4.03
C ASP A 468 -3.47 14.17 2.65
N SER A 469 -3.67 12.95 2.15
CA SER A 469 -3.20 12.51 0.84
C SER A 469 -3.99 13.09 -0.33
N GLY A 470 -5.24 13.50 -0.13
CA GLY A 470 -6.07 14.24 -1.09
C GLY A 470 -5.89 15.76 -1.03
N GLY A 471 -5.13 16.26 -0.04
CA GLY A 471 -4.96 17.69 0.26
C GLY A 471 -4.13 18.50 -0.74
N ILE A 472 -3.83 17.96 -1.93
CA ILE A 472 -3.12 18.66 -3.00
C ILE A 472 -1.74 19.15 -2.54
N LEU A 473 -1.52 20.47 -2.38
CA LEU A 473 -0.26 21.07 -1.92
C LEU A 473 -0.30 21.45 -0.43
N GLY A 474 -1.44 21.21 0.22
CA GLY A 474 -1.66 21.57 1.61
C GLY A 474 -1.97 23.05 1.83
N ASN A 475 -2.34 23.35 3.07
CA ASN A 475 -2.66 24.69 3.56
C ASN A 475 -1.90 24.94 4.85
N ILE A 476 -1.44 26.18 5.04
CA ILE A 476 -0.75 26.57 6.27
C ILE A 476 -1.40 27.80 6.92
N PRO A 477 -1.60 27.81 8.25
CA PRO A 477 -2.16 28.96 8.95
C PRO A 477 -1.30 30.22 8.80
N SER A 478 -1.91 31.40 8.63
CA SER A 478 -1.20 32.70 8.50
C SER A 478 -0.20 32.93 9.64
N ARG A 479 -0.53 32.50 10.86
CA ARG A 479 0.32 32.62 12.06
C ARG A 479 1.63 31.86 11.97
N ALA A 480 1.69 30.73 11.26
CA ALA A 480 2.92 29.97 11.05
C ALA A 480 3.91 30.71 10.12
N VAL A 481 3.39 31.60 9.28
CA VAL A 481 4.16 32.39 8.31
C VAL A 481 4.34 33.85 8.74
N GLY A 482 4.09 34.17 10.01
CA GLY A 482 4.25 35.52 10.56
C GLY A 482 3.19 36.53 10.05
N GLY A 483 2.00 36.05 9.69
CA GLY A 483 0.90 36.88 9.14
C GLY A 483 1.06 37.22 7.66
N ALA A 484 2.04 36.63 6.96
CA ALA A 484 2.14 36.75 5.51
C ALA A 484 0.98 36.02 4.80
N THR A 485 0.70 36.39 3.55
CA THR A 485 -0.36 35.76 2.73
C THR A 485 0.20 34.75 1.73
N SER A 486 1.49 34.44 1.79
CA SER A 486 2.16 33.46 0.92
C SER A 486 3.47 32.99 1.55
N VAL A 487 3.91 31.78 1.18
CA VAL A 487 5.22 31.25 1.54
C VAL A 487 6.20 31.49 0.38
N PRO A 488 7.33 32.20 0.58
CA PRO A 488 8.32 32.38 -0.49
C PRO A 488 8.93 31.05 -0.95
N VAL A 489 9.31 30.96 -2.23
CA VAL A 489 10.07 29.82 -2.77
C VAL A 489 11.41 29.66 -2.06
N GLY A 490 11.79 28.41 -1.77
CA GLY A 490 13.04 28.04 -1.09
C GLY A 490 12.94 28.04 0.43
N THR A 491 11.78 28.42 0.99
CA THR A 491 11.51 28.42 2.43
C THR A 491 11.48 26.99 2.94
N LEU A 492 12.23 26.72 4.02
CA LEU A 492 12.19 25.42 4.70
C LEU A 492 10.92 25.35 5.55
N ILE A 493 10.13 24.31 5.34
CA ILE A 493 9.01 23.97 6.22
C ILE A 493 9.36 22.65 6.90
N SER A 494 9.24 22.61 8.22
CA SER A 494 9.49 21.44 9.05
C SER A 494 8.28 21.19 9.93
N VAL A 495 7.84 19.94 9.99
CA VAL A 495 6.70 19.50 10.80
C VAL A 495 7.19 18.47 11.81
N TYR A 496 6.80 18.65 13.06
CA TYR A 496 7.22 17.87 14.21
C TYR A 496 6.00 17.27 14.92
N THR A 497 6.25 16.28 15.77
CA THR A 497 5.31 15.83 16.81
C THR A 497 4.84 17.01 17.67
N ASP A 498 3.71 16.82 18.36
CA ASP A 498 3.11 17.86 19.22
C ASP A 498 4.08 18.40 20.29
N ASP A 499 4.98 17.56 20.82
CA ASP A 499 6.03 18.01 21.76
C ASP A 499 7.12 18.88 21.11
N GLY A 500 7.20 18.92 19.78
CA GLY A 500 8.21 19.63 19.00
C GLY A 500 9.59 18.95 18.97
N GLU A 501 9.72 17.75 19.53
CA GLU A 501 11.00 17.06 19.67
C GLU A 501 11.35 16.21 18.45
N THR A 502 10.36 15.56 17.84
CA THR A 502 10.58 14.60 16.75
C THR A 502 10.13 15.14 15.40
N LEU A 503 11.07 15.32 14.47
CA LEU A 503 10.76 15.73 13.10
C LEU A 503 9.97 14.63 12.37
N LEU A 504 8.77 14.94 11.89
CA LEU A 504 7.98 14.08 11.04
C LEU A 504 8.48 14.14 9.60
N TYR A 505 8.52 15.34 9.02
CA TYR A 505 9.07 15.58 7.69
C TYR A 505 9.49 17.05 7.52
N SER A 506 10.33 17.32 6.52
CA SER A 506 10.66 18.68 6.11
C SER A 506 10.92 18.77 4.62
N TYR A 507 10.75 19.96 4.07
CA TYR A 507 11.02 20.26 2.66
C TYR A 507 11.28 21.74 2.44
N ARG A 508 11.84 22.06 1.26
CA ARG A 508 11.90 23.44 0.78
C ARG A 508 10.83 23.67 -0.27
N THR A 509 10.07 24.74 -0.11
CA THR A 509 9.06 25.14 -1.09
C THR A 509 9.72 25.40 -2.45
N THR A 510 8.97 25.12 -3.51
CA THR A 510 9.38 25.39 -4.90
C THR A 510 8.27 26.13 -5.61
N ARG A 511 8.55 26.66 -6.80
CA ARG A 511 7.51 27.32 -7.63
C ARG A 511 6.30 26.41 -7.92
N ALA A 512 6.51 25.09 -7.96
CA ALA A 512 5.47 24.11 -8.26
C ALA A 512 4.89 23.42 -7.01
N ASN A 513 5.54 23.58 -5.85
CA ASN A 513 5.16 22.96 -4.58
C ASN A 513 5.34 23.96 -3.44
N THR A 514 4.29 24.73 -3.18
CA THR A 514 4.16 25.70 -2.09
C THR A 514 2.72 25.58 -1.58
N PRO A 515 2.50 25.48 -0.26
CA PRO A 515 1.16 25.38 0.31
C PRO A 515 0.45 26.73 0.17
N ASP A 516 -0.87 26.68 0.08
CA ASP A 516 -1.68 27.88 0.16
C ASP A 516 -1.69 28.38 1.62
N VAL A 517 -1.75 29.70 1.82
CA VAL A 517 -1.75 30.29 3.17
C VAL A 517 -3.17 30.71 3.52
N GLY A 518 -3.65 30.21 4.66
CA GLY A 518 -4.96 30.56 5.18
C GLY A 518 -5.12 32.06 5.41
N GLU A 519 -6.34 32.57 5.24
CA GLU A 519 -6.64 33.98 5.50
C GLU A 519 -6.40 34.35 6.97
N ASP A 520 -5.93 35.58 7.20
CA ASP A 520 -5.58 36.02 8.55
C ASP A 520 -6.80 36.13 9.47
N GLY A 521 -6.76 35.45 10.61
CA GLY A 521 -7.86 35.38 11.57
C GLY A 521 -8.94 34.35 11.25
N ALA A 522 -8.82 33.58 10.17
CA ALA A 522 -9.61 32.39 9.94
C ALA A 522 -9.01 31.19 10.69
N GLU A 523 -9.85 30.34 11.27
CA GLU A 523 -9.45 29.00 11.69
C GLU A 523 -9.26 28.18 10.42
N VAL A 524 -8.03 28.19 9.90
CA VAL A 524 -7.63 27.33 8.78
C VAL A 524 -6.83 26.19 9.36
N GLU A 525 -7.29 24.96 9.16
CA GLU A 525 -6.59 23.76 9.56
C GLU A 525 -5.26 23.66 8.80
N PHE A 526 -4.23 23.17 9.48
CA PHE A 526 -2.99 22.84 8.78
C PHE A 526 -3.23 21.55 8.00
N ASN A 527 -3.03 21.59 6.69
CA ASN A 527 -3.18 20.41 5.83
C ASN A 527 -1.82 20.14 5.17
N THR A 528 -1.32 18.92 5.27
CA THR A 528 0.00 18.57 4.74
C THR A 528 0.07 18.54 3.22
N GLY A 529 -1.06 18.28 2.58
CA GLY A 529 -1.15 17.83 1.19
C GLY A 529 -0.38 16.53 0.95
N TYR A 530 -0.08 16.27 -0.33
CA TYR A 530 0.59 15.05 -0.80
C TYR A 530 2.03 14.87 -0.28
N LEU A 531 2.64 15.92 0.25
CA LEU A 531 4.08 15.97 0.37
C LEU A 531 4.71 14.92 1.30
N PRO A 532 4.22 14.69 2.54
CA PRO A 532 4.82 13.68 3.40
C PRO A 532 4.76 12.27 2.78
N PHE A 533 3.71 11.96 1.99
CA PHE A 533 3.54 10.70 1.26
C PHE A 533 4.57 10.52 0.13
N SER A 534 4.97 11.62 -0.52
CA SER A 534 6.05 11.59 -1.53
C SER A 534 7.45 11.36 -0.92
N LEU A 535 7.60 11.68 0.36
CA LEU A 535 8.88 11.67 1.08
C LEU A 535 9.12 10.38 1.86
N THR A 536 8.08 9.73 2.35
CA THR A 536 8.16 8.49 3.12
C THR A 536 6.88 7.68 2.97
N SER A 537 6.93 6.40 3.32
CA SER A 537 5.72 5.60 3.40
C SER A 537 4.98 5.89 4.70
N ILE A 538 3.67 6.08 4.62
CA ILE A 538 2.80 6.42 5.74
C ILE A 538 1.72 5.36 5.85
N TYR A 539 1.55 4.82 7.05
CA TYR A 539 0.55 3.80 7.35
C TYR A 539 -0.60 4.40 8.16
N PHE A 540 -1.81 4.00 7.83
CA PHE A 540 -3.03 4.34 8.56
C PHE A 540 -3.57 3.07 9.19
N ASP A 541 -3.61 3.03 10.52
CA ASP A 541 -4.29 1.98 11.27
C ASP A 541 -5.78 2.36 11.40
N TYR A 542 -6.67 1.40 11.22
CA TYR A 542 -8.11 1.61 11.31
C TYR A 542 -8.71 1.26 12.68
N GLY A 543 -7.91 0.75 13.61
CA GLY A 543 -8.36 0.39 14.95
C GLY A 543 -8.70 1.62 15.81
N GLY A 544 -9.81 1.52 16.56
CA GLY A 544 -10.28 2.57 17.45
C GLY A 544 -10.45 3.92 16.73
N ASP A 545 -9.77 4.93 17.23
CA ASP A 545 -9.76 6.30 16.69
C ASP A 545 -8.87 6.49 15.45
N GLY A 546 -8.22 5.41 15.00
CA GLY A 546 -7.21 5.39 13.96
C GLY A 546 -5.86 5.95 14.40
N LYS A 547 -4.79 5.53 13.71
CA LYS A 547 -3.42 6.02 13.94
C LYS A 547 -2.73 6.32 12.62
N THR A 548 -1.97 7.41 12.56
CA THR A 548 -1.07 7.71 11.45
C THR A 548 0.37 7.36 11.84
N VAL A 549 1.02 6.50 11.07
CA VAL A 549 2.37 6.01 11.35
C VAL A 549 3.33 6.43 10.25
N PHE A 550 4.33 7.21 10.63
CA PHE A 550 5.47 7.52 9.78
C PHE A 550 6.50 6.41 9.92
N ASN A 551 6.72 5.65 8.85
CA ASN A 551 7.68 4.55 8.87
C ASN A 551 9.12 5.03 8.65
N TYR A 552 10.08 4.19 9.05
CA TYR A 552 11.46 4.39 8.65
C TYR A 552 11.62 4.27 7.13
N ARG A 553 12.49 5.11 6.57
CA ARG A 553 12.79 5.12 5.13
C ARG A 553 13.60 3.94 4.68
#